data_AF-A0A967PB97-F1
#
_entry.id   AF-A0A967PB97-F1
#
_cell.length_a   1.000
_cell.length_b   1.000
_cell.length_c   1.000
_cell.angle_alpha   90.00
_cell.angle_beta   90.00
_cell.angle_gamma   90.00
#
_symmetry.space_group_name_H-M   'P 1'
#
loop_
_entity.id
_entity.type
_entity.pdbx_description
1 polymer ?
#
loop_
_entity_poly.entity_id
_entity_poly.type
_entity_poly.pdbx_seq_one_letter_code
_entity_poly.pdbx_strand_id
1 'polypeptide(L)' 'MPRGGHLQVEHGVGPIEAGGIDGELHMATRSGDVTVENIDGRLAVATGSGEVSARQVRGERV' A
#
# COMPACT_ATOMS: atom_id res chain seq x y z
N MET A 1 13.72 1.01 -8.57
CA MET A 1 13.62 -0.15 -7.67
C MET A 1 13.63 -1.42 -8.51
N PRO A 2 14.22 -2.54 -8.07
CA PRO A 2 14.15 -3.80 -8.82
C PRO A 2 12.69 -4.24 -8.95
N ARG A 3 12.31 -4.73 -10.14
CA ARG A 3 10.98 -5.27 -10.41
C ARG A 3 10.72 -6.46 -9.48
N GLY A 4 9.61 -6.43 -8.75
CA GLY A 4 9.23 -7.50 -7.81
C GLY A 4 9.68 -7.28 -6.36
N GLY A 5 9.86 -6.03 -5.94
CA GLY A 5 10.08 -5.72 -4.52
C GLY A 5 8.81 -6.02 -3.71
N HIS A 6 8.95 -6.75 -2.60
CA HIS A 6 7.89 -6.90 -1.60
C HIS A 6 8.12 -5.87 -0.49
N LEU A 7 7.16 -4.98 -0.30
CA LEU A 7 7.18 -3.97 0.76
C LEU A 7 6.08 -4.27 1.79
N GLN A 8 6.49 -4.58 3.02
CA GLN A 8 5.58 -4.76 4.15
C GLN A 8 5.70 -3.58 5.11
N VAL A 9 4.57 -2.97 5.43
CA VAL A 9 4.48 -1.85 6.37
C VAL A 9 3.48 -2.20 7.46
N GLU A 10 3.92 -2.18 8.71
CA GLU A 10 3.07 -2.35 9.89
C GLU A 10 3.11 -1.08 10.72
N HIS A 11 1.96 -0.46 10.93
CA HIS A 11 1.85 0.78 11.68
C HIS A 11 0.74 0.71 12.73
N GLY A 12 1.03 1.20 13.94
CA GLY A 12 0.07 1.17 15.03
C GLY A 12 -0.97 2.27 14.91
N VAL A 13 -0.52 3.52 14.89
CA VAL A 13 -1.39 4.71 14.95
C VAL A 13 -0.72 5.87 14.21
N GLY A 14 -1.41 6.42 13.21
CA GLY A 14 -0.94 7.57 12.43
C GLY A 14 -1.19 7.43 10.92
N PRO A 15 -1.04 8.53 10.16
CA PRO A 15 -1.21 8.50 8.72
C PRO A 15 -0.04 7.79 8.04
N ILE A 16 -0.34 7.03 6.98
CA ILE A 16 0.65 6.31 6.17
C ILE A 16 0.53 6.77 4.72
N GLU A 17 1.66 7.11 4.10
CA GLU A 17 1.74 7.46 2.70
C GLU A 17 2.77 6.57 2.01
N ALA A 18 2.38 5.87 0.93
CA ALA A 18 3.31 5.13 0.09
C ALA A 18 3.08 5.40 -1.41
N GLY A 19 4.19 5.57 -2.12
CA GLY A 19 4.18 5.98 -3.53
C GLY A 19 5.23 5.25 -4.36
N GLY A 20 4.92 4.98 -5.63
CA GLY A 20 5.90 4.53 -6.63
C GLY A 20 6.41 3.11 -6.39
N ILE A 21 5.50 2.21 -6.03
CA ILE A 21 5.83 0.80 -5.79
C ILE A 21 5.68 0.01 -7.09
N ASP A 22 6.74 -0.72 -7.46
CA ASP A 22 6.79 -1.64 -8.60
C ASP A 22 6.99 -3.07 -8.05
N GLY A 23 5.89 -3.76 -7.77
CA GLY A 23 5.86 -5.05 -7.08
C GLY A 23 4.67 -5.25 -6.13
N GLU A 24 4.92 -5.88 -4.98
CA GLU A 24 3.89 -6.24 -3.99
C GLU A 24 3.96 -5.29 -2.79
N LEU A 25 2.85 -4.62 -2.48
CA LEU A 25 2.67 -3.77 -1.32
C LEU A 25 1.68 -4.41 -0.33
N HIS A 26 2.16 -4.72 0.87
CA HIS A 26 1.37 -5.16 2.01
C HIS A 26 1.40 -4.12 3.12
N MET A 27 0.23 -3.58 3.46
CA MET A 27 0.09 -2.60 4.55
C MET A 27 -0.88 -3.11 5.61
N ALA A 28 -0.48 -3.03 6.88
CA ALA A 28 -1.32 -3.31 8.02
C ALA A 28 -1.30 -2.12 9.01
N THR A 29 -2.46 -1.55 9.28
CA THR A 29 -2.62 -0.50 10.29
C THR A 29 -3.77 -0.78 11.26
N ARG A 30 -3.61 -0.38 12.52
CA ARG A 30 -4.68 -0.52 13.52
C ARG A 30 -5.62 0.69 13.50
N SER A 31 -5.09 1.91 13.43
CA SER A 31 -5.91 3.12 13.37
C SER A 31 -5.18 4.27 12.67
N GLY A 32 -5.74 4.79 11.57
CA GLY A 32 -5.16 5.90 10.82
C GLY A 32 -5.45 5.82 9.32
N ASP A 33 -5.28 6.95 8.64
CA ASP A 33 -5.57 7.07 7.22
C ASP A 33 -4.39 6.56 6.39
N VAL A 34 -4.69 5.75 5.36
CA VAL A 34 -3.69 5.15 4.49
C VAL A 34 -3.88 5.69 3.08
N THR A 35 -2.86 6.36 2.57
CA THR A 35 -2.84 6.84 1.18
C THR A 35 -1.75 6.10 0.41
N VAL A 36 -2.15 5.44 -0.66
CA VAL A 36 -1.22 4.76 -1.58
C VAL A 36 -1.40 5.28 -2.99
N GLU A 37 -0.28 5.59 -3.66
CA GLU A 37 -0.27 6.11 -5.02
C GLU A 37 0.76 5.43 -5.92
N ASN A 38 0.48 5.37 -7.23
CA ASN A 38 1.41 4.83 -8.23
C ASN A 38 1.91 3.42 -7.87
N ILE A 39 0.98 2.48 -7.69
CA ILE A 39 1.29 1.08 -7.45
C ILE A 39 1.22 0.33 -8.78
N ASP A 40 2.30 -0.35 -9.16
CA ASP A 40 2.38 -1.20 -10.35
C ASP A 40 2.68 -2.63 -9.89
N GLY A 41 1.63 -3.45 -9.78
CA GLY A 41 1.69 -4.81 -9.23
C GLY A 41 0.54 -5.12 -8.27
N ARG A 42 0.85 -5.76 -7.14
CA ARG A 42 -0.14 -6.24 -6.17
C ARG A 42 -0.23 -5.31 -4.96
N LEU A 43 -1.44 -4.95 -4.56
CA LEU A 43 -1.72 -4.14 -3.38
C LEU A 43 -2.63 -4.92 -2.43
N ALA A 44 -2.21 -5.10 -1.17
CA ALA A 44 -3.08 -5.53 -0.08
C ALA A 44 -2.96 -4.58 1.12
N VAL A 45 -4.08 -4.04 1.56
CA VAL A 45 -4.17 -3.11 2.69
C VAL A 45 -5.16 -3.66 3.71
N ALA A 46 -4.72 -3.79 4.95
CA ALA A 46 -5.52 -4.16 6.10
C ALA A 46 -5.54 -2.98 7.08
N THR A 47 -6.70 -2.38 7.31
CA THR A 47 -6.89 -1.33 8.32
C THR A 47 -7.97 -1.75 9.31
N GLY A 48 -7.75 -1.46 10.59
CA GLY A 48 -8.78 -1.62 11.62
C GLY A 48 -9.77 -0.45 11.68
N SER A 49 -9.30 0.79 11.46
CA SER A 49 -10.10 2.03 11.55
C SER A 49 -9.39 3.17 10.84
N GLY A 50 -10.11 3.95 10.03
CA GLY A 50 -9.56 5.04 9.20
C GLY A 50 -9.95 4.88 7.74
N GLU A 51 -9.56 5.86 6.92
CA GLU A 51 -9.81 5.84 5.47
C GLU A 51 -8.64 5.20 4.72
N VAL A 52 -8.94 4.41 3.67
CA VAL A 52 -7.93 3.90 2.74
C VAL A 52 -8.18 4.52 1.37
N SER A 53 -7.22 5.34 0.93
CA SER A 53 -7.24 5.96 -0.38
C SER A 53 -6.16 5.33 -1.26
N ALA A 54 -6.57 4.72 -2.36
CA ALA A 54 -5.65 4.12 -3.32
C ALA A 54 -5.83 4.78 -4.69
N ARG A 55 -4.76 5.38 -5.22
CA ARG A 55 -4.77 6.11 -6.49
C ARG A 55 -3.75 5.55 -7.46
N GLN A 56 -4.12 5.46 -8.74
CA GLN A 56 -3.21 4.99 -9.81
C GLN A 56 -2.63 3.59 -9.51
N VAL A 57 -3.47 2.65 -9.09
CA VAL A 57 -3.10 1.24 -8.90
C VAL A 57 -3.27 0.50 -10.23
N ARG A 58 -2.19 -0.07 -10.73
CA ARG A 58 -2.13 -0.93 -11.91
C ARG A 58 -1.83 -2.34 -11.44
N GLY A 59 -2.75 -3.26 -11.69
CA GLY A 59 -2.56 -4.67 -11.38
C GLY A 59 -1.61 -5.34 -12.36
N GLU A 60 -0.92 -6.39 -11.90
CA GLU A 60 -0.20 -7.29 -12.81
C GLU A 60 -1.19 -7.98 -13.76
N ARG A 61 -0.91 -7.91 -15.05
CA ARG A 61 -1.73 -8.55 -16.07
C ARG A 61 -1.33 -10.02 -16.16
N VAL A 62 -2.22 -10.89 -15.65
CA VAL A 62 -2.13 -12.36 -15.78
C VAL A 62 -2.14 -12.82 -17.23
#